data_AF-A0AAV8RRD9-F1
#
_entry.id   AF-A0AAV8RRD9-F1
#
_cell.length_a   1.000
_cell.length_b   1.000
_cell.length_c   1.000
_cell.angle_alpha   90.00
_cell.angle_beta   90.00
_cell.angle_gamma   90.00
#
_symmetry.space_group_name_H-M   'P 1'
#
loop_
_entity.id
_entity.type
_entity.pdbx_description
1 polymer ?
#
loop_
_entity_poly.entity_id
_entity_poly.type
_entity_poly.pdbx_seq_one_letter_code
_entity_poly.pdbx_strand_id
1 'polypeptide(L)'
;MEEKLQQGHNIILFSNHQTEADPALIALLLERTNLYFADKMAFVAGDRVVTDPLCKPFSMGRNLICVYSKKHMHDVPELIEMKRRANIRSLKEMALLLRC
;
A
#
# COMPACT_ATOMS: atom_id res chain seq x y z
N MET A 1 8.87 -17.65 5.01
CA MET A 1 8.61 -16.20 4.98
C MET A 1 8.02 -15.75 6.31
N GLU A 2 6.99 -16.44 6.80
CA GLU A 2 6.39 -16.19 8.13
C GLU A 2 7.40 -16.33 9.27
N GLU A 3 8.31 -17.31 9.22
CA GLU A 3 9.38 -17.47 10.21
C GLU A 3 10.27 -16.21 10.34
N LYS A 4 10.59 -15.54 9.22
CA LYS A 4 11.38 -14.31 9.24
C LYS A 4 10.60 -13.17 9.90
N LEU A 5 9.29 -13.09 9.68
CA LEU A 5 8.42 -12.13 10.38
C LEU A 5 8.35 -12.41 11.88
N GLN A 6 8.27 -13.69 12.27
CA GLN A 6 8.28 -14.10 13.68
C GLN A 6 9.60 -13.75 14.38
N GLN A 7 10.71 -13.75 13.63
CA GLN A 7 12.02 -13.28 14.09
C GLN A 7 12.14 -11.74 14.16
N GLY A 8 11.08 -11.00 13.82
CA GLY A 8 11.06 -9.55 13.83
C GLY A 8 11.67 -8.90 12.58
N HIS A 9 11.90 -9.65 11.50
CA HIS A 9 12.36 -9.06 10.25
C HIS A 9 11.22 -8.42 9.46
N ASN A 10 11.52 -7.30 8.81
CA ASN A 10 10.65 -6.71 7.79
C ASN A 10 10.75 -7.47 6.47
N ILE A 11 9.63 -7.59 5.76
CA ILE A 11 9.57 -8.23 4.44
C ILE A 11 8.92 -7.26 3.46
N ILE A 12 9.62 -6.98 2.36
CA ILE A 12 9.14 -6.12 1.28
C ILE A 12 8.98 -7.00 0.04
N LEU A 13 7.78 -6.98 -0.55
CA LEU A 13 7.48 -7.68 -1.80
C LEU A 13 7.59 -6.69 -2.96
N PHE A 14 8.61 -6.84 -3.79
CA PHE A 14 8.70 -6.14 -5.06
C PHE A 14 7.88 -6.89 -6.10
N SER A 15 6.70 -6.36 -6.41
CA SER A 15 5.74 -6.98 -7.33
C SER A 15 5.45 -6.06 -8.52
N ASN A 16 5.01 -6.64 -9.63
CA ASN A 16 4.31 -5.88 -10.65
C ASN A 16 2.92 -5.48 -10.16
N HIS A 17 2.30 -4.54 -10.85
CA HIS A 17 0.91 -4.14 -10.62
C HIS A 17 0.13 -4.31 -11.91
N GLN A 18 -1.04 -4.92 -11.85
CA GLN A 18 -1.89 -5.19 -13.02
C GLN A 18 -3.25 -4.51 -12.88
N THR A 19 -3.87 -4.57 -11.70
CA THR A 19 -5.22 -4.08 -11.48
C THR A 19 -5.39 -3.47 -10.09
N GLU A 20 -6.35 -2.57 -9.93
CA GLU A 20 -6.71 -2.01 -8.60
C GLU A 20 -7.22 -3.08 -7.62
N ALA A 21 -7.61 -4.27 -8.14
CA ALA A 21 -8.08 -5.40 -7.36
C ALA A 21 -6.95 -6.34 -6.89
N ASP A 22 -5.68 -6.07 -7.24
CA ASP A 22 -4.54 -6.91 -6.87
C ASP A 22 -4.50 -7.22 -5.35
N PRO A 23 -4.74 -6.28 -4.42
CA PRO A 23 -4.77 -6.58 -2.99
C PRO A 23 -5.83 -7.64 -2.60
N ALA A 24 -7.00 -7.59 -3.23
CA ALA A 24 -8.06 -8.55 -2.97
C ALA A 24 -7.75 -9.91 -3.59
N LEU A 25 -7.20 -9.93 -4.80
CA LEU A 25 -6.79 -11.16 -5.48
C LEU A 25 -5.69 -11.88 -4.68
N ILE A 26 -4.68 -11.14 -4.23
CA ILE A 26 -3.59 -11.70 -3.39
C ILE A 26 -4.15 -12.31 -2.11
N ALA A 27 -5.08 -11.61 -1.43
CA ALA A 27 -5.70 -12.14 -0.22
C ALA A 27 -6.48 -13.43 -0.48
N LEU A 28 -7.28 -13.49 -1.55
CA LEU A 28 -8.04 -14.69 -1.94
C LEU A 28 -7.13 -15.87 -2.28
N LEU A 29 -6.01 -15.63 -2.99
CA LEU A 29 -5.07 -16.69 -3.35
C LEU A 29 -4.31 -17.25 -2.12
N LEU A 30 -4.12 -16.42 -1.10
CA LEU A 30 -3.38 -16.78 0.12
C LEU A 30 -4.29 -17.24 1.27
N GLU A 31 -5.61 -17.10 1.17
CA GLU A 31 -6.53 -17.28 2.29
C GLU A 31 -6.45 -18.67 2.96
N ARG A 32 -6.11 -19.72 2.20
CA ARG A 32 -6.09 -21.10 2.74
C ARG A 32 -4.73 -21.52 3.28
N THR A 33 -3.66 -20.89 2.83
CA THR A 33 -2.28 -21.32 3.13
C THR A 33 -1.52 -20.33 3.99
N ASN A 34 -1.84 -19.04 3.87
CA ASN A 34 -1.04 -17.94 4.40
C ASN A 34 -1.95 -16.82 4.92
N LEU A 35 -2.86 -17.19 5.83
CA LEU A 35 -3.89 -16.30 6.37
C LEU A 35 -3.31 -15.01 6.98
N TYR A 36 -2.14 -15.12 7.62
CA TYR A 36 -1.44 -13.97 8.19
C TYR A 36 -1.12 -12.92 7.11
N PHE A 37 -0.58 -13.35 5.96
CA PHE A 37 -0.27 -12.44 4.86
C PHE A 37 -1.53 -11.93 4.16
N ALA A 38 -2.57 -12.76 4.03
CA ALA A 38 -3.83 -12.35 3.43
C ALA A 38 -4.49 -11.16 4.19
N ASP A 39 -4.29 -11.09 5.51
CA ASP A 39 -4.87 -10.05 6.38
C ASP A 39 -3.91 -8.90 6.72
N LYS A 40 -2.64 -9.18 7.00
CA LYS A 40 -1.69 -8.20 7.57
C LYS A 40 -0.81 -7.48 6.55
N MET A 41 -0.82 -7.90 5.28
CA MET A 41 -0.02 -7.23 4.26
C MET A 41 -0.46 -5.77 4.08
N ALA A 42 0.52 -4.87 4.05
CA ALA A 42 0.32 -3.46 3.73
C ALA A 42 0.72 -3.18 2.28
N PHE A 43 -0.13 -2.45 1.54
CA PHE A 43 0.07 -2.14 0.13
C PHE A 43 0.44 -0.66 -0.02
N VAL A 44 1.53 -0.38 -0.74
CA VAL A 44 1.85 0.98 -1.18
C VAL A 44 0.92 1.31 -2.35
N ALA A 45 -0.01 2.24 -2.13
CA ALA A 45 -1.10 2.48 -3.08
C ALA A 45 -1.18 3.95 -3.52
N GLY A 46 -1.60 4.14 -4.77
CA GLY A 46 -1.79 5.44 -5.40
C GLY A 46 -2.98 6.22 -4.83
N ASP A 47 -3.14 7.46 -5.29
CA ASP A 47 -4.26 8.32 -4.89
C ASP A 47 -5.60 7.85 -5.45
N ARG A 48 -5.61 7.26 -6.66
CA ARG A 48 -6.84 6.84 -7.33
C ARG A 48 -7.70 5.89 -6.49
N VAL A 49 -7.09 4.91 -5.83
CA VAL A 49 -7.84 3.94 -5.02
C VAL A 49 -8.49 4.57 -3.78
N VAL A 50 -8.01 5.74 -3.36
CA VAL A 50 -8.52 6.48 -2.20
C VAL A 50 -9.54 7.54 -2.61
N THR A 51 -9.42 8.09 -3.82
CA THR A 51 -10.25 9.19 -4.31
C THR A 51 -11.42 8.75 -5.19
N ASP A 52 -11.28 7.66 -5.95
CA ASP A 52 -12.33 7.12 -6.81
C ASP A 52 -13.44 6.51 -5.93
N PRO A 53 -14.69 7.01 -6.00
CA PRO A 53 -15.80 6.50 -5.19
C PRO A 53 -16.08 5.01 -5.40
N LEU A 54 -15.73 4.45 -6.56
CA LEU A 54 -15.93 3.03 -6.86
C LEU A 54 -14.84 2.16 -6.24
N CYS A 55 -13.61 2.66 -6.16
CA CYS A 55 -12.49 1.92 -5.58
C CYS A 55 -12.44 2.04 -4.05
N LYS A 56 -12.85 3.19 -3.51
CA LYS A 56 -12.73 3.52 -2.09
C LYS A 56 -13.29 2.45 -1.13
N PRO A 57 -14.47 1.83 -1.37
CA PRO A 57 -14.97 0.77 -0.49
C PRO A 57 -14.02 -0.43 -0.39
N PHE A 58 -13.38 -0.80 -1.50
CA PHE A 58 -12.42 -1.92 -1.54
C PHE A 58 -11.12 -1.56 -0.84
N SER A 59 -10.67 -0.32 -0.97
CA SER A 59 -9.44 0.18 -0.36
C SER A 59 -9.56 0.36 1.15
N MET A 60 -10.75 0.74 1.65
CA MET A 60 -11.02 0.87 3.08
C MET A 60 -10.85 -0.44 3.86
N GLY A 61 -10.98 -1.59 3.18
CA GLY A 61 -10.80 -2.92 3.78
C GLY A 61 -9.36 -3.44 3.73
N ARG A 62 -8.36 -2.61 3.39
CA ARG A 62 -6.96 -3.04 3.22
C ARG A 62 -6.01 -2.14 4.01
N ASN A 63 -4.87 -2.69 4.44
CA ASN A 63 -3.81 -1.90 5.05
C ASN A 63 -3.04 -1.18 3.94
N LEU A 64 -2.98 0.15 4.00
CA LEU A 64 -2.42 0.96 2.92
C LEU A 64 -1.36 1.93 3.41
N ILE A 65 -0.32 2.11 2.60
CA ILE A 65 0.61 3.23 2.68
C ILE A 65 0.33 4.10 1.46
N CYS A 66 -0.47 5.15 1.65
CA CYS A 66 -0.96 5.99 0.57
C CYS A 66 0.13 6.96 0.08
N VAL A 67 0.43 6.92 -1.20
CA VAL A 67 1.41 7.80 -1.86
C VAL A 67 0.87 8.32 -3.19
N TYR A 68 1.16 9.57 -3.51
CA TYR A 68 0.97 10.10 -4.84
C TYR A 68 2.08 9.58 -5.76
N SER A 69 1.68 8.97 -6.87
CA SER A 69 2.63 8.43 -7.84
C SER A 69 3.48 9.55 -8.45
N LYS A 70 4.73 9.22 -8.80
CA LYS A 70 5.60 10.13 -9.56
C LYS A 70 4.99 10.46 -10.93
N LYS A 71 4.31 9.48 -11.54
CA LYS A 71 3.65 9.60 -12.86
C LYS A 71 2.64 10.75 -12.91
N HIS A 72 1.84 10.90 -11.85
CA HIS A 72 0.75 11.86 -11.77
C HIS A 72 1.04 13.05 -10.83
N MET A 73 2.32 13.25 -10.49
CA MET A 73 2.73 14.31 -9.56
C MET A 73 2.45 15.70 -10.15
N HIS A 74 2.67 15.87 -11.46
CA HIS A 74 2.64 17.15 -12.15
C HIS A 74 1.35 17.42 -12.94
N ASP A 75 0.40 16.48 -12.94
CA ASP A 75 -0.87 16.60 -13.68
C ASP A 75 -1.67 17.86 -13.29
N VAL A 76 -1.57 18.26 -12.02
CA VAL A 76 -2.17 19.49 -11.48
C VAL A 76 -1.07 20.24 -10.72
N PRO A 77 -0.41 21.24 -11.35
CA PRO A 77 0.74 21.93 -10.78
C PRO A 77 0.51 22.53 -9.39
N GLU A 78 -0.71 23.04 -9.15
CA GLU A 78 -1.13 23.66 -7.90
C GLU A 78 -1.11 22.68 -6.72
N LEU A 79 -1.23 21.38 -6.99
CA LEU A 79 -1.28 20.34 -5.96
C LEU A 79 0.09 19.71 -5.66
N ILE A 80 1.15 20.04 -6.42
CA ILE A 80 2.47 19.39 -6.28
C ILE A 80 2.98 19.46 -4.84
N GLU A 81 2.95 20.64 -4.23
CA GLU A 81 3.47 20.85 -2.88
C GLU A 81 2.63 20.15 -1.80
N MET A 82 1.33 20.00 -2.02
CA MET A 82 0.47 19.21 -1.16
C MET A 82 0.80 17.72 -1.29
N LYS A 83 0.90 17.21 -2.53
CA LYS A 83 1.22 15.80 -2.82
C LYS A 83 2.59 15.40 -2.27
N ARG A 84 3.61 16.25 -2.43
CA ARG A 84 4.95 16.05 -1.84
C ARG A 84 4.92 15.97 -0.32
N ARG A 85 4.22 16.91 0.33
CA ARG A 85 4.08 16.90 1.80
C ARG A 85 3.38 15.64 2.30
N ALA A 86 2.32 15.21 1.62
CA ALA A 86 1.62 13.97 1.93
C ALA A 86 2.55 12.74 1.79
N ASN A 87 3.32 12.64 0.69
CA ASN A 87 4.27 11.56 0.50
C ASN A 87 5.37 11.54 1.57
N ILE A 88 5.93 12.71 1.93
CA ILE A 88 6.92 12.79 3.01
C ILE A 88 6.35 12.27 4.32
N ARG A 89 5.10 12.62 4.66
CA ARG A 89 4.42 12.11 5.85
C ARG A 89 4.26 10.59 5.77
N SER A 90 3.69 10.06 4.70
CA SER A 90 3.49 8.61 4.53
C SER A 90 4.79 7.83 4.62
N LEU A 91 5.88 8.33 4.01
CA LEU A 91 7.19 7.68 4.06
C LEU A 91 7.83 7.74 5.45
N LYS A 92 7.60 8.80 6.23
CA LYS A 92 8.02 8.85 7.64
C LYS A 92 7.28 7.81 8.47
N GLU A 93 5.96 7.68 8.31
CA GLU A 93 5.19 6.65 9.00
C GLU A 93 5.65 5.24 8.60
N MET A 94 5.88 5.00 7.30
CA MET A 94 6.43 3.72 6.84
C MET A 94 7.80 3.42 7.47
N ALA A 95 8.69 4.43 7.56
CA ALA A 95 9.98 4.26 8.21
C ALA A 95 9.84 3.95 9.72
N LEU A 96 8.85 4.51 10.40
CA LEU A 96 8.53 4.18 11.79
C LEU A 96 8.01 2.74 11.93
N LEU A 97 7.14 2.29 11.02
CA LEU A 97 6.63 0.91 11.01
C LEU A 97 7.73 -0.12 10.76
N LEU A 98 8.75 0.23 9.98
CA LEU A 98 9.89 -0.64 9.67
C LEU A 98 11.01 -0.57 10.71
N ARG A 99 10.90 0.31 11.72
CA ARG A 99 11.88 0.37 12.80
C ARG A 99 11.56 -0.70 13.84
N CYS A 100 12.36 -1.76 13.81
CA CYS A 100 12.44 -2.79 14.85
C CYS A 100 13.36 -2.33 15.98
#